data_AF-I2H7Y2-F1
#
_entry.id   AF-I2H7Y2-F1
#
_cell.length_a   1.000
_cell.length_b   1.000
_cell.length_c   1.000
_cell.angle_alpha   90.00
_cell.angle_beta   90.00
_cell.angle_gamma   90.00
#
_symmetry.space_group_name_H-M   'P 1'
#
loop_
_entity.id
_entity.type
_entity.pdbx_description
1 polymer ?
#
loop_
_entity_poly.entity_id
_entity_poly.type
_entity_poly.pdbx_seq_one_letter_code
_entity_poly.pdbx_strand_id
1 'polypeptide(L)'
;MSEVSELEKSIQLLNEEIKLLAKQENVLKKKFEYDSEIKANSKYKKPNFPNFIPELQNVLTSNSNHNFDESKSNLNSDNNQLYSNDNEARIRKQKLRSIPGQLTLEHKLFDDEISRLLSPEVVSLPSQRRKRMKLERPNLHIREILKNFVILEIVYRMVGITFFPVVDPTDLEFLDTKKLLSIRREMLGIRLEIYNDLISSFEKPHYILLKQSEKSKIWSIFKYTIPNYIDIHSLFLKINNGIITTDSDIFLFAKDVYSALSSISKKIQYFKKLENLKVFENLNIDLIGIQISFLFKSIYNIRISLKEWDIITCTIESTESYINKETRTFYRKWEIQFQGPIKKLVSKLEQFRQSITEE
;
A
#
# COMPACT_ATOMS: atom_id res chain seq x y z
N MET A 1 5.94 -26.09 -59.60
CA MET A 1 6.80 -27.01 -58.82
C MET A 1 7.62 -26.31 -57.73
N SER A 2 7.88 -25.00 -57.78
CA SER A 2 8.63 -24.29 -56.71
C SER A 2 7.82 -24.03 -55.43
N GLU A 3 6.53 -23.70 -55.54
CA GLU A 3 5.68 -23.36 -54.38
C GLU A 3 5.44 -24.56 -53.43
N VAL A 4 5.35 -25.77 -53.98
CA VAL A 4 5.20 -27.00 -53.18
C VAL A 4 6.49 -27.29 -52.39
N SER A 5 7.65 -27.02 -52.98
CA SER A 5 8.95 -27.19 -52.30
C SER A 5 9.17 -26.14 -51.20
N GLU A 6 8.68 -24.92 -51.37
CA GLU A 6 8.72 -23.88 -50.33
C GLU A 6 7.79 -24.19 -49.14
N LEU A 7 6.62 -24.77 -49.41
CA LEU A 7 5.70 -25.25 -48.39
C LEU A 7 6.28 -26.44 -47.62
N GLU A 8 6.94 -27.38 -48.29
CA GLU A 8 7.62 -28.51 -47.63
C GLU A 8 8.74 -28.04 -46.70
N LYS A 9 9.54 -27.04 -47.12
CA LYS A 9 10.57 -26.43 -46.26
C LYS A 9 9.96 -25.71 -45.05
N SER A 10 8.85 -25.00 -45.26
CA SER A 10 8.13 -24.31 -44.18
C SER A 10 7.57 -25.30 -43.16
N ILE A 11 7.02 -26.42 -43.62
CA ILE A 11 6.52 -27.51 -42.76
C ILE A 11 7.68 -28.17 -41.98
N GLN A 12 8.84 -28.35 -42.61
CA GLN A 12 10.02 -28.88 -41.91
C GLN A 12 10.50 -27.94 -40.78
N LEU A 13 10.58 -26.64 -41.05
CA LEU A 13 10.95 -25.64 -40.04
C LEU A 13 9.96 -25.58 -38.87
N LEU A 14 8.66 -25.63 -39.16
CA LEU A 14 7.61 -25.68 -38.12
C LEU A 14 7.71 -26.94 -37.25
N ASN A 15 8.02 -28.09 -37.87
CA ASN A 15 8.19 -29.35 -37.12
C ASN A 15 9.45 -29.33 -36.24
N GLU A 16 10.52 -28.65 -36.65
CA GLU A 16 11.70 -28.44 -35.80
C GLU A 16 11.39 -27.52 -34.61
N GLU A 17 10.64 -26.44 -34.84
CA GLU A 17 10.21 -25.53 -33.79
C GLU A 17 9.30 -26.22 -32.77
N ILE A 18 8.35 -27.04 -33.22
CA ILE A 18 7.50 -27.86 -32.34
C ILE A 18 8.35 -28.83 -31.49
N LYS A 19 9.38 -29.45 -32.07
CA LYS A 19 10.28 -30.33 -31.31
C LYS A 19 11.09 -29.57 -30.26
N LEU A 20 11.52 -28.33 -30.56
CA LEU A 20 12.21 -27.48 -29.59
C LEU A 20 11.29 -27.07 -28.44
N LEU A 21 10.05 -26.68 -28.74
CA LEU A 21 9.05 -26.32 -27.74
C LEU A 21 8.68 -27.52 -26.84
N ALA A 22 8.53 -28.71 -27.41
CA ALA A 22 8.29 -29.93 -26.62
C ALA A 22 9.46 -30.27 -25.68
N LYS A 23 10.71 -30.02 -26.10
CA LYS A 23 11.88 -30.15 -25.21
C LYS A 23 11.84 -29.12 -24.07
N GLN A 24 11.49 -27.87 -24.36
CA GLN A 24 11.37 -26.82 -23.32
C GLN A 24 10.25 -27.13 -22.32
N GLU A 25 9.12 -27.64 -22.78
CA GLU A 25 8.01 -28.06 -21.92
C GLU A 25 8.45 -29.17 -20.96
N ASN A 26 9.19 -30.18 -21.44
CA ASN A 26 9.70 -31.26 -20.61
C ASN A 26 10.71 -30.77 -19.56
N VAL A 27 11.54 -29.78 -19.88
CA VAL A 27 12.47 -29.16 -18.91
C VAL A 27 11.68 -28.40 -17.83
N LEU A 28 10.63 -27.69 -18.22
CA LEU A 28 9.78 -26.94 -17.28
C LEU A 28 8.96 -27.87 -16.38
N LYS A 29 8.40 -28.96 -16.91
CA LYS A 29 7.69 -29.97 -16.10
C LYS A 29 8.59 -30.59 -15.04
N LYS A 30 9.83 -30.95 -15.40
CA LYS A 30 10.82 -31.46 -14.43
C LYS A 30 11.18 -30.45 -13.34
N LYS A 31 11.26 -29.15 -13.67
CA LYS A 31 11.46 -28.10 -12.65
C LYS A 31 10.28 -27.97 -11.69
N PHE A 32 9.06 -28.05 -12.22
CA PHE A 32 7.85 -28.00 -11.39
C PHE A 32 7.70 -29.22 -10.48
N GLU A 33 8.01 -30.43 -10.98
CA GLU A 33 8.01 -31.64 -10.17
C GLU A 33 9.04 -31.56 -9.03
N TYR A 34 10.26 -31.11 -9.31
CA TYR A 34 11.30 -30.89 -8.30
C TYR A 34 10.88 -29.87 -7.22
N ASP A 35 10.30 -28.73 -7.61
CA ASP A 35 9.83 -27.71 -6.67
C ASP A 35 8.62 -28.20 -5.83
N SER A 36 7.82 -29.12 -6.36
CA SER A 36 6.68 -29.71 -5.65
C SER A 36 7.11 -30.75 -4.61
N GLU A 37 8.17 -31.52 -4.87
CA GLU A 37 8.75 -32.49 -3.91
C GLU A 37 9.45 -31.79 -2.73
N ILE A 38 10.08 -30.64 -2.97
CA ILE A 38 10.70 -29.83 -1.89
C ILE A 38 9.62 -29.29 -0.93
N LYS A 39 8.46 -28.86 -1.46
CA LYS A 39 7.36 -28.34 -0.63
C LYS A 39 6.57 -29.42 0.12
N ALA A 40 6.55 -30.65 -0.38
CA ALA A 40 5.86 -31.76 0.28
C ALA A 40 6.62 -32.32 1.50
N ASN A 41 7.95 -32.16 1.55
CA ASN A 41 8.80 -32.74 2.60
C ASN A 41 9.13 -31.82 3.79
N SER A 42 8.73 -30.55 3.78
CA SER A 42 8.93 -29.66 4.94
C SER A 42 7.82 -29.85 5.99
N LYS A 43 7.98 -30.84 6.88
CA LYS A 43 7.21 -30.94 8.12
C LYS A 43 7.39 -29.66 8.95
N TYR A 44 6.33 -28.89 9.08
CA TYR A 44 6.25 -27.68 9.90
C TYR A 44 6.72 -27.95 11.35
N LYS A 45 7.88 -27.40 11.71
CA LYS A 45 8.20 -27.03 13.09
C LYS A 45 7.97 -25.53 13.23
N LYS A 46 7.17 -25.12 14.22
CA LYS A 46 7.03 -23.71 14.62
C LYS A 46 8.42 -23.10 14.86
N PRO A 47 8.76 -21.95 14.28
CA PRO A 47 9.99 -21.27 14.65
C PRO A 47 9.74 -20.43 15.91
N ASN A 48 10.55 -20.70 16.93
CA ASN A 48 10.99 -19.63 17.82
C ASN A 48 11.77 -18.63 16.95
N PHE A 49 11.36 -17.36 16.94
CA PHE A 49 12.25 -16.26 16.56
C PHE A 49 13.40 -16.23 17.59
N PRO A 50 14.70 -16.10 17.22
CA PRO A 50 15.22 -15.12 16.26
C PRO A 50 16.28 -15.68 15.26
N ASN A 51 16.80 -14.78 14.42
CA ASN A 51 17.92 -14.89 13.46
C ASN A 51 17.54 -15.10 11.99
N PHE A 52 17.34 -13.93 11.35
CA PHE A 52 17.66 -13.56 9.97
C PHE A 52 17.77 -14.66 8.89
N ILE A 53 16.90 -14.50 7.90
CA ILE A 53 16.95 -15.10 6.56
C ILE A 53 18.35 -14.87 5.95
N PRO A 54 19.16 -15.92 5.72
CA PRO A 54 20.49 -15.80 5.10
C PRO A 54 20.46 -15.17 3.71
N GLU A 55 19.35 -15.33 3.00
CA GLU A 55 19.13 -14.76 1.67
C GLU A 55 19.09 -13.23 1.70
N LEU A 56 18.73 -12.61 2.83
CA LEU A 56 18.73 -11.15 3.00
C LEU A 56 20.15 -10.60 3.20
N GLN A 57 21.05 -11.36 3.83
CA GLN A 57 22.46 -11.00 3.94
C GLN A 57 23.15 -11.03 2.59
N ASN A 58 22.81 -11.98 1.72
CA ASN A 58 23.38 -12.07 0.37
C ASN A 58 23.02 -10.88 -0.51
N VAL A 59 21.83 -10.28 -0.33
CA VAL A 59 21.43 -9.05 -1.05
C VAL A 59 22.10 -7.80 -0.46
N LEU A 60 22.40 -7.79 0.84
CA LEU A 60 23.08 -6.68 1.50
C LEU A 60 24.60 -6.65 1.22
N THR A 61 25.25 -7.81 1.09
CA THR A 61 26.70 -7.91 0.81
C THR A 61 27.05 -7.82 -0.67
N SER A 62 26.12 -8.13 -1.58
CA SER A 62 26.35 -8.02 -3.03
C SER A 62 26.38 -6.57 -3.55
N ASN A 63 25.90 -5.60 -2.77
CA ASN A 63 25.91 -4.18 -3.15
C ASN A 63 27.07 -3.35 -2.57
N SER A 64 27.96 -3.94 -1.75
CA SER A 64 29.08 -3.19 -1.13
C SER A 64 30.36 -3.12 -1.99
N ASN A 65 30.36 -3.67 -3.21
CA ASN A 65 31.56 -3.78 -4.06
C ASN A 65 31.51 -2.95 -5.36
N HIS A 66 30.76 -1.85 -5.40
CA HIS A 66 30.98 -0.83 -6.43
C HIS A 66 31.67 0.40 -5.84
N ASN A 67 33.00 0.33 -5.88
CA ASN A 67 33.87 1.48 -5.71
C ASN A 67 33.46 2.60 -6.68
N PHE A 68 33.27 3.79 -6.11
CA PHE A 68 33.36 5.05 -6.82
C PHE A 68 34.80 5.18 -7.34
N ASP A 69 34.98 5.01 -8.65
CA ASP A 69 36.16 5.54 -9.33
C ASP A 69 35.74 6.67 -10.25
N GLU A 70 36.18 7.88 -9.87
CA GLU A 70 36.21 9.06 -10.71
C GLU A 70 37.05 8.78 -11.96
N SER A 71 36.48 8.95 -13.15
CA SER A 71 37.29 9.23 -14.33
C SER A 71 36.53 10.05 -15.38
N LYS A 72 37.09 11.23 -15.62
CA LYS A 72 36.81 12.16 -16.70
C LYS A 72 36.98 11.46 -18.06
N SER A 73 36.05 11.69 -18.99
CA SER A 73 36.38 11.67 -20.42
C SER A 73 35.47 12.60 -21.23
N ASN A 74 36.09 13.70 -21.65
CA ASN A 74 35.91 14.46 -22.89
C ASN A 74 34.89 13.91 -23.90
N LEU A 75 33.84 14.70 -24.15
CA LEU A 75 33.04 14.64 -25.37
C LEU A 75 33.73 15.47 -26.46
N ASN A 76 34.34 14.78 -27.42
CA ASN A 76 34.57 15.27 -28.77
C ASN A 76 34.10 14.17 -29.73
N SER A 77 33.07 14.44 -30.51
CA SER A 77 32.82 13.72 -31.76
C SER A 77 31.95 14.58 -32.68
N ASP A 78 32.62 15.38 -33.50
CA ASP A 78 32.11 15.76 -34.81
C ASP A 78 32.25 14.59 -35.80
N ASN A 79 31.30 14.56 -36.73
CA ASN A 79 31.28 13.83 -38.01
C ASN A 79 31.07 12.30 -37.99
N ASN A 80 29.88 11.88 -38.42
CA ASN A 80 29.77 11.36 -39.79
C ASN A 80 28.34 11.38 -40.36
N GLN A 81 28.31 11.68 -41.64
CA GLN A 81 27.20 11.95 -42.53
C GLN A 81 26.50 10.70 -43.08
N LEU A 82 25.25 10.93 -43.51
CA LEU A 82 24.58 10.38 -44.70
C LEU A 82 24.55 8.85 -44.90
N TYR A 83 23.36 8.27 -44.74
CA TYR A 83 22.75 7.48 -45.82
C TYR A 83 21.23 7.69 -45.85
N SER A 84 20.76 7.87 -47.08
CA SER A 84 19.47 8.40 -47.49
C SER A 84 18.44 7.29 -47.74
N ASN A 85 17.17 7.72 -47.76
CA ASN A 85 16.08 7.25 -48.62
C ASN A 85 15.74 5.75 -48.63
N ASP A 86 14.65 5.37 -47.94
CA ASP A 86 13.83 4.21 -48.37
C ASP A 86 12.43 4.09 -47.72
N ASN A 87 11.76 5.20 -47.37
CA ASN A 87 10.41 5.12 -46.76
C ASN A 87 9.29 5.91 -47.46
N GLU A 88 9.54 6.54 -48.61
CA GLU A 88 8.49 7.28 -49.35
C GLU A 88 7.53 6.40 -50.17
N ALA A 89 7.81 5.10 -50.32
CA ALA A 89 6.96 4.23 -51.15
C ALA A 89 5.73 3.63 -50.42
N ARG A 90 5.63 3.74 -49.08
CA ARG A 90 4.55 3.07 -48.30
C ARG A 90 3.37 3.96 -47.88
N ILE A 91 3.42 5.27 -48.12
CA ILE A 91 2.35 6.20 -47.72
C ILE A 91 1.26 6.36 -48.81
N ARG A 92 1.47 5.86 -50.03
CA ARG A 92 0.52 6.04 -51.16
C ARG A 92 -0.71 5.12 -51.20
N LYS A 93 -0.95 4.25 -50.21
CA LYS A 93 -2.14 3.35 -50.18
C LYS A 93 -3.19 3.63 -49.09
N GLN A 94 -3.14 4.78 -48.43
CA GLN A 94 -4.24 5.28 -47.59
C GLN A 94 -4.73 6.65 -48.06
N LYS A 95 -5.21 6.73 -49.31
CA LYS A 95 -6.15 7.77 -49.73
C LYS A 95 -7.46 7.09 -50.09
N LEU A 96 -8.35 7.01 -49.11
CA LEU A 96 -9.76 6.77 -49.35
C LEU A 96 -10.55 7.75 -48.48
N ARG A 97 -11.35 8.56 -49.20
CA ARG A 97 -12.46 9.40 -48.74
C ARG A 97 -12.09 10.81 -48.27
N SER A 98 -11.84 11.69 -49.24
CA SER A 98 -12.30 13.08 -49.16
C SER A 98 -13.27 13.34 -50.33
N ILE A 99 -14.37 14.02 -50.01
CA ILE A 99 -15.42 14.44 -50.95
C ILE A 99 -14.84 15.52 -51.87
N PRO A 100 -15.11 15.52 -53.19
CA PRO A 100 -14.58 16.55 -54.08
C PRO A 100 -15.33 17.86 -53.84
N GLY A 101 -14.60 18.93 -53.46
CA GLY A 101 -15.14 20.30 -53.45
C GLY A 101 -14.82 21.19 -52.23
N GLN A 102 -14.20 20.69 -51.17
CA GLN A 102 -13.73 21.56 -50.09
C GLN A 102 -12.24 21.86 -50.24
N LEU A 103 -11.93 23.12 -50.60
CA LEU A 103 -10.63 23.72 -50.32
C LEU A 103 -10.43 23.67 -48.80
N THR A 104 -9.53 22.83 -48.33
CA THR A 104 -9.02 22.89 -46.96
C THR A 104 -8.21 24.17 -46.84
N LEU A 105 -8.88 25.24 -46.44
CA LEU A 105 -8.25 26.48 -46.02
C LEU A 105 -7.66 26.20 -44.63
N GLU A 106 -6.39 25.78 -44.62
CA GLU A 106 -5.63 25.68 -43.38
C GLU A 106 -5.41 27.11 -42.86
N HIS A 107 -6.10 27.46 -41.78
CA HIS A 107 -5.81 28.69 -41.05
C HIS A 107 -4.43 28.54 -40.39
N LYS A 108 -3.40 29.10 -41.03
CA LYS A 108 -2.10 29.35 -40.39
C LYS A 108 -2.31 30.39 -39.29
N LEU A 109 -2.64 29.93 -38.08
CA LEU A 109 -2.83 30.79 -36.90
C LEU A 109 -1.51 31.29 -36.31
N PHE A 110 -0.36 30.77 -36.77
CA PHE A 110 0.97 31.14 -36.27
C PHE A 110 1.98 31.22 -37.42
N ASP A 111 2.98 32.11 -37.27
CA ASP A 111 4.11 32.20 -38.18
C ASP A 111 4.93 30.90 -38.19
N ASP A 112 5.51 30.57 -39.35
CA ASP A 112 6.24 29.31 -39.59
C ASP A 112 7.42 29.11 -38.61
N GLU A 113 7.94 30.19 -38.00
CA GLU A 113 8.97 30.13 -36.95
C GLU A 113 8.42 29.69 -35.58
N ILE A 114 7.20 30.12 -35.22
CA ILE A 114 6.52 29.74 -33.96
C ILE A 114 5.99 28.30 -34.07
N SER A 115 5.54 27.90 -35.27
CA SER A 115 5.10 26.53 -35.57
C SER A 115 6.19 25.48 -35.33
N ARG A 116 7.48 25.83 -35.46
CA ARG A 116 8.59 24.90 -35.21
C ARG A 116 8.91 24.75 -33.73
N LEU A 117 8.67 25.79 -32.93
CA LEU A 117 8.80 25.76 -31.46
C LEU A 117 7.61 25.03 -30.80
N LEU A 118 6.43 25.11 -31.41
CA LEU A 118 5.28 24.28 -31.08
C LEU A 118 5.33 22.98 -31.88
N SER A 119 6.41 22.22 -31.71
CA SER A 119 6.48 20.86 -32.23
C SER A 119 5.26 20.05 -31.74
N PRO A 120 4.75 19.08 -32.53
CA PRO A 120 3.55 18.29 -32.25
C PRO A 120 3.70 17.32 -31.05
N GLU A 121 4.66 17.58 -30.15
CA GLU A 121 4.79 16.93 -28.85
C GLU A 121 3.65 17.29 -27.90
N VAL A 122 3.16 18.53 -27.95
CA VAL A 122 2.14 19.02 -27.01
C VAL A 122 0.72 18.61 -27.42
N VAL A 123 0.49 18.28 -28.70
CA VAL A 123 -0.85 17.96 -29.26
C VAL A 123 -0.96 16.51 -29.74
N SER A 124 -0.13 15.60 -29.22
CA SER A 124 -0.31 14.18 -29.53
C SER A 124 -1.48 13.58 -28.74
N LEU A 125 -2.47 13.04 -29.46
CA LEU A 125 -3.62 12.34 -28.91
C LEU A 125 -3.19 11.24 -27.91
N PRO A 126 -3.93 11.02 -26.80
CA PRO A 126 -3.56 10.07 -25.74
C PRO A 126 -3.23 8.64 -26.24
N SER A 127 -3.84 8.24 -27.36
CA SER A 127 -3.65 6.94 -28.00
C SER A 127 -2.28 6.76 -28.67
N GLN A 128 -1.64 7.83 -29.15
CA GLN A 128 -0.31 7.78 -29.75
C GLN A 128 0.81 7.82 -28.70
N ARG A 129 0.56 8.48 -27.56
CA ARG A 129 1.46 8.51 -26.40
C ARG A 129 1.74 7.09 -25.85
N ARG A 130 0.72 6.22 -25.81
CA ARG A 130 0.86 4.80 -25.42
C ARG A 130 1.66 3.94 -26.41
N LYS A 131 1.66 4.28 -27.70
CA LYS A 131 2.45 3.55 -28.71
C LYS A 131 3.93 3.96 -28.68
N ARG A 132 4.22 5.25 -28.42
CA ARG A 132 5.61 5.73 -28.27
C ARG A 132 6.27 5.25 -26.98
N MET A 133 5.53 5.18 -25.86
CA MET A 133 6.03 4.57 -24.61
C MET A 133 6.32 3.05 -24.71
N LYS A 134 5.86 2.38 -25.78
CA LYS A 134 6.22 0.96 -26.05
C LYS A 134 7.48 0.82 -26.92
N LEU A 135 7.90 1.89 -27.60
CA LEU A 135 9.02 1.88 -28.53
C LEU A 135 10.34 2.25 -27.84
N GLU A 136 10.29 3.13 -26.85
CA GLU A 136 11.35 3.29 -25.86
C GLU A 136 11.15 2.23 -24.79
N ARG A 137 11.67 1.02 -25.01
CA ARG A 137 11.76 0.04 -23.93
C ARG A 137 12.77 0.60 -22.93
N PRO A 138 12.38 1.04 -21.71
CA PRO A 138 13.38 1.25 -20.67
C PRO A 138 14.15 -0.06 -20.51
N ASN A 139 15.47 0.03 -20.36
CA ASN A 139 16.35 -1.12 -20.15
C ASN A 139 15.65 -2.15 -19.24
N LEU A 140 15.39 -3.36 -19.76
CA LEU A 140 14.61 -4.39 -19.06
C LEU A 140 15.18 -4.66 -17.65
N HIS A 141 16.50 -4.55 -17.52
CA HIS A 141 17.23 -4.65 -16.27
C HIS A 141 16.84 -3.58 -15.23
N ILE A 142 16.72 -2.31 -15.64
CA ILE A 142 16.28 -1.21 -14.74
C ILE A 142 14.86 -1.49 -14.24
N ARG A 143 13.98 -2.02 -15.09
CA ARG A 143 12.62 -2.37 -14.71
C ARG A 143 12.58 -3.50 -13.68
N GLU A 144 13.44 -4.49 -13.81
CA GLU A 144 13.56 -5.59 -12.83
C GLU A 144 14.09 -5.09 -11.49
N ILE A 145 15.13 -4.24 -11.50
CA ILE A 145 15.65 -3.59 -10.30
C ILE A 145 14.56 -2.78 -9.60
N LEU A 146 13.81 -1.96 -10.34
CA LEU A 146 12.71 -1.16 -9.78
C LEU A 146 11.59 -2.03 -9.19
N LYS A 147 11.27 -3.17 -9.83
CA LYS A 147 10.30 -4.12 -9.26
C LYS A 147 10.79 -4.65 -7.91
N ASN A 148 12.07 -4.99 -7.79
CA ASN A 148 12.63 -5.48 -6.53
C ASN A 148 12.57 -4.41 -5.43
N PHE A 149 12.87 -3.15 -5.76
CA PHE A 149 12.71 -2.04 -4.81
C PHE A 149 11.27 -1.84 -4.35
N VAL A 150 10.29 -1.95 -5.26
CA VAL A 150 8.87 -1.86 -4.90
C VAL A 150 8.45 -3.02 -3.99
N ILE A 151 8.89 -4.24 -4.28
CA ILE A 151 8.59 -5.40 -3.42
C ILE A 151 9.20 -5.22 -2.04
N LEU A 152 10.45 -4.75 -1.97
CA LEU A 152 11.15 -4.47 -0.73
C LEU A 152 10.45 -3.37 0.08
N GLU A 153 10.02 -2.28 -0.57
CA GLU A 153 9.20 -1.23 0.08
C GLU A 153 7.91 -1.82 0.67
N ILE A 154 7.21 -2.69 -0.07
CA ILE A 154 6.00 -3.36 0.41
C ILE A 154 6.30 -4.19 1.66
N VAL A 155 7.41 -4.93 1.69
CA VAL A 155 7.81 -5.72 2.87
C VAL A 155 8.09 -4.83 4.07
N TYR A 156 8.78 -3.70 3.88
CA TYR A 156 8.99 -2.74 4.98
C TYR A 156 7.68 -2.12 5.47
N ARG A 157 6.72 -1.86 4.57
CA ARG A 157 5.38 -1.37 4.94
C ARG A 157 4.56 -2.34 5.77
N MET A 158 4.79 -3.66 5.62
CA MET A 158 4.10 -4.66 6.44
C MET A 158 4.39 -4.55 7.95
N VAL A 159 5.47 -3.85 8.34
CA VAL A 159 5.75 -3.55 9.76
C VAL A 159 4.69 -2.62 10.37
N GLY A 160 4.05 -1.78 9.53
CA GLY A 160 2.97 -0.88 9.92
C GLY A 160 3.40 0.56 10.21
N ILE A 161 4.68 0.81 10.47
CA ILE A 161 5.24 2.17 10.61
C ILE A 161 6.34 2.33 9.57
N THR A 162 6.20 3.32 8.68
CA THR A 162 7.21 3.63 7.67
C THR A 162 7.44 5.12 7.54
N PHE A 163 8.69 5.49 7.26
CA PHE A 163 9.06 6.85 6.93
C PHE A 163 9.28 6.99 5.43
N PHE A 164 8.82 8.10 4.86
CA PHE A 164 9.02 8.40 3.45
C PHE A 164 9.43 9.86 3.26
N PRO A 165 10.36 10.14 2.32
CA PRO A 165 10.79 11.49 2.05
C PRO A 165 9.65 12.29 1.43
N VAL A 166 9.48 13.54 1.87
CA VAL A 166 8.52 14.50 1.33
C VAL A 166 9.24 15.81 1.13
N VAL A 167 8.84 16.57 0.12
CA VAL A 167 9.35 17.93 -0.11
C VAL A 167 8.17 18.86 -0.24
N ASP A 168 8.19 19.98 0.50
CA ASP A 168 7.23 21.06 0.27
C ASP A 168 7.62 21.77 -1.03
N PRO A 169 6.75 21.82 -2.05
CA PRO A 169 7.06 22.56 -3.27
C PRO A 169 7.33 24.05 -3.01
N THR A 170 6.83 24.63 -1.91
CA THR A 170 7.10 26.04 -1.57
C THR A 170 8.51 26.29 -1.05
N ASP A 171 9.21 25.24 -0.62
CA ASP A 171 10.55 25.32 -0.01
C ASP A 171 11.66 24.93 -0.98
N LEU A 172 11.32 24.83 -2.27
CA LEU A 172 12.27 24.61 -3.35
C LEU A 172 12.87 25.95 -3.77
N GLU A 173 14.17 26.11 -3.50
CA GLU A 173 14.93 27.28 -3.92
C GLU A 173 15.86 26.90 -5.06
N PHE A 174 15.82 27.68 -6.14
CA PHE A 174 16.73 27.50 -7.26
C PHE A 174 18.03 28.25 -6.98
N LEU A 175 19.13 27.50 -6.84
CA LEU A 175 20.45 28.09 -6.73
C LEU A 175 21.03 28.31 -8.14
N ASP A 176 20.91 29.55 -8.63
CA ASP A 176 21.42 29.98 -9.95
C ASP A 176 22.91 29.63 -10.15
N THR A 177 23.69 29.66 -9.07
CA THR A 177 25.14 29.42 -9.09
C THR A 177 25.52 27.97 -9.40
N LYS A 178 24.64 26.99 -9.11
CA LYS A 178 24.89 25.56 -9.33
C LYS A 178 23.89 24.88 -10.26
N LYS A 179 22.90 25.63 -10.78
CA LYS A 179 21.73 25.09 -11.49
C LYS A 179 21.09 23.91 -10.74
N LEU A 180 21.11 23.97 -9.41
CA LEU A 180 20.65 22.89 -8.54
C LEU A 180 19.46 23.38 -7.72
N LEU A 181 18.45 22.54 -7.58
CA LEU A 181 17.36 22.78 -6.63
C LEU A 181 17.85 22.43 -5.23
N SER A 182 17.75 23.38 -4.32
CA SER A 182 18.01 23.20 -2.89
C SER A 182 16.69 23.18 -2.13
N ILE A 183 16.62 22.32 -1.11
CA ILE A 183 15.48 22.25 -0.21
C ILE A 183 15.79 23.15 1.00
N ARG A 184 14.96 24.16 1.24
CA ARG A 184 15.13 25.11 2.36
C ARG A 184 14.79 24.47 3.70
N ARG A 185 13.69 23.70 3.75
CA ARG A 185 13.18 23.03 4.95
C ARG A 185 12.93 21.57 4.67
N GLU A 186 13.51 20.71 5.48
CA GLU A 186 13.29 19.27 5.39
C GLU A 186 11.87 18.91 5.85
N MET A 187 11.28 17.95 5.16
CA MET A 187 10.00 17.35 5.50
C MET A 187 10.13 15.83 5.55
N LEU A 188 9.45 15.25 6.54
CA LEU A 188 9.43 13.81 6.74
C LEU A 188 7.99 13.34 6.82
N GLY A 189 7.64 12.38 5.97
CA GLY A 189 6.36 11.69 6.02
C GLY A 189 6.44 10.45 6.89
N ILE A 190 5.44 10.27 7.75
CA ILE A 190 5.21 9.05 8.52
C ILE A 190 3.92 8.43 7.97
N ARG A 191 3.98 7.16 7.60
CA ARG A 191 2.85 6.34 7.16
C ARG A 191 2.60 5.26 8.21
N LEU A 192 1.36 5.23 8.71
CA LEU A 192 0.86 4.28 9.70
C LEU A 192 -0.19 3.38 9.04
N GLU A 193 0.08 2.09 8.97
CA GLU A 193 -0.77 1.07 8.34
C GLU A 193 -1.09 -0.03 9.35
N ILE A 194 -2.37 -0.15 9.71
CA ILE A 194 -2.83 -1.18 10.63
C ILE A 194 -3.30 -2.38 9.83
N TYR A 195 -2.82 -3.56 10.18
CA TYR A 195 -3.34 -4.80 9.63
C TYR A 195 -4.63 -5.21 10.36
N ASN A 196 -5.67 -5.52 9.58
CA ASN A 196 -6.94 -6.00 10.10
C ASN A 196 -7.03 -7.52 9.95
N ASP A 197 -6.98 -8.23 11.07
CA ASP A 197 -6.97 -9.69 11.11
C ASP A 197 -8.30 -10.30 10.65
N LEU A 198 -9.42 -9.60 10.82
CA LEU A 198 -10.74 -10.11 10.44
C LEU A 198 -10.91 -10.23 8.93
N ILE A 199 -10.47 -9.21 8.19
CA ILE A 199 -10.58 -9.16 6.72
C ILE A 199 -9.27 -9.57 6.03
N SER A 200 -8.22 -9.85 6.80
CA SER A 200 -6.88 -10.21 6.32
C SER A 200 -6.31 -9.18 5.32
N SER A 201 -6.50 -7.89 5.61
CA SER A 201 -6.03 -6.80 4.78
C SER A 201 -5.64 -5.59 5.61
N PHE A 202 -4.80 -4.71 5.04
CA PHE A 202 -4.47 -3.44 5.67
C PHE A 202 -5.66 -2.47 5.61
N GLU A 203 -5.86 -1.75 6.71
CA GLU A 203 -6.79 -0.63 6.78
C GLU A 203 -6.26 0.58 5.97
N LYS A 204 -7.09 1.61 5.83
CA LYS A 204 -6.67 2.84 5.16
C LYS A 204 -5.46 3.45 5.89
N PRO A 205 -4.35 3.76 5.20
CA PRO A 205 -3.19 4.34 5.85
C PRO A 205 -3.50 5.72 6.44
N HIS A 206 -2.92 5.99 7.60
CA HIS A 206 -2.87 7.33 8.17
C HIS A 206 -1.49 7.94 7.95
N TYR A 207 -1.47 9.26 7.71
CA TYR A 207 -0.27 10.01 7.42
C TYR A 207 -0.05 11.10 8.46
N ILE A 208 1.22 11.32 8.82
CA ILE A 208 1.67 12.47 9.60
C ILE A 208 2.85 13.06 8.85
N LEU A 209 2.79 14.35 8.55
CA LEU A 209 3.85 15.10 7.92
C LEU A 209 4.52 15.96 8.98
N LEU A 210 5.81 15.75 9.17
CA LEU A 210 6.66 16.59 10.01
C LEU A 210 7.43 17.58 9.13
N LYS A 211 7.59 18.80 9.63
CA LYS A 211 8.36 19.84 8.97
C LYS A 211 9.40 20.38 9.94
N GLN A 212 10.64 20.44 9.48
CA GLN A 212 11.76 20.89 10.29
C GLN A 212 11.86 22.42 10.26
N SER A 213 12.08 23.02 11.43
CA SER A 213 12.36 24.45 11.56
C SER A 213 13.76 24.80 11.04
N GLU A 214 13.86 25.83 10.21
CA GLU A 214 15.13 26.30 9.61
C GLU A 214 16.17 26.69 10.65
N LYS A 215 15.73 27.32 11.75
CA LYS A 215 16.63 27.92 12.74
C LYS A 215 17.05 26.93 13.82
N SER A 216 16.11 26.11 14.27
CA SER A 216 16.31 25.25 15.45
C SER A 216 16.54 23.79 15.11
N LYS A 217 16.32 23.36 13.86
CA LYS A 217 16.34 21.95 13.44
C LYS A 217 15.36 21.06 14.21
N ILE A 218 14.38 21.66 14.89
CA ILE A 218 13.33 20.96 15.62
C ILE A 218 12.23 20.58 14.63
N TRP A 219 11.79 19.33 14.68
CA TRP A 219 10.65 18.83 13.93
C TRP A 219 9.35 19.28 14.58
N SER A 220 8.37 19.62 13.75
CA SER A 220 7.04 20.02 14.18
C SER A 220 5.97 19.34 13.33
N ILE A 221 4.80 19.08 13.91
CA ILE A 221 3.66 18.52 13.16
C ILE A 221 3.16 19.59 12.17
N PHE A 222 3.21 19.28 10.88
CA PHE A 222 2.70 20.15 9.83
C PHE A 222 1.25 19.80 9.45
N LYS A 223 1.00 18.54 9.11
CA LYS A 223 -0.32 18.01 8.73
C LYS A 223 -0.46 16.55 9.14
N TYR A 224 -1.68 16.11 9.37
CA TYR A 224 -1.95 14.70 9.67
C TYR A 224 -3.35 14.30 9.22
N THR A 225 -3.57 12.99 9.06
CA THR A 225 -4.88 12.38 8.79
C THR A 225 -5.35 11.47 9.93
N ILE A 226 -4.73 11.60 11.09
CA ILE A 226 -5.12 10.90 12.33
C ILE A 226 -6.46 11.45 12.82
N PRO A 227 -7.42 10.59 13.20
CA PRO A 227 -8.71 11.05 13.71
C PRO A 227 -8.61 11.82 15.03
N ASN A 228 -9.48 12.83 15.21
CA ASN A 228 -9.44 13.77 16.34
C ASN A 228 -9.61 13.14 17.73
N TYR A 229 -10.12 11.91 17.82
CA TYR A 229 -10.24 11.20 19.09
C TYR A 229 -8.88 10.70 19.62
N ILE A 230 -7.83 10.73 18.80
CA ILE A 230 -6.45 10.57 19.25
C ILE A 230 -5.82 11.97 19.31
N ASP A 231 -5.49 12.41 20.52
CA ASP A 231 -4.80 13.68 20.71
C ASP A 231 -3.31 13.55 20.34
N ILE A 232 -3.05 13.78 19.06
CA ILE A 232 -1.71 13.70 18.48
C ILE A 232 -0.76 14.73 19.08
N HIS A 233 -1.27 15.92 19.46
CA HIS A 233 -0.44 16.99 20.01
C HIS A 233 0.01 16.66 21.44
N SER A 234 -0.89 16.11 22.25
CA SER A 234 -0.51 15.59 23.56
C SER A 234 0.50 14.44 23.46
N LEU A 235 0.36 13.54 22.49
CA LEU A 235 1.36 12.48 22.26
C LEU A 235 2.71 13.05 21.81
N PHE A 236 2.70 14.07 20.96
CA PHE A 236 3.92 14.75 20.52
C PHE A 236 4.63 15.45 21.68
N LEU A 237 3.88 16.14 22.54
CA LEU A 237 4.42 16.83 23.72
C LEU A 237 4.98 15.86 24.77
N LYS A 238 4.50 14.62 24.85
CA LYS A 238 5.07 13.61 25.75
C LYS A 238 6.51 13.25 25.40
N ILE A 239 6.91 13.38 24.14
CA ILE A 239 8.28 13.10 23.68
C ILE A 239 9.11 14.35 23.85
N ASN A 240 10.03 14.34 24.83
CA ASN A 240 10.97 15.44 25.12
C ASN A 240 10.29 16.82 25.18
N ASN A 241 9.10 16.91 25.78
CA ASN A 241 8.30 18.13 25.90
C ASN A 241 8.00 18.80 24.54
N GLY A 242 7.94 18.03 23.45
CA GLY A 242 7.70 18.51 22.09
C GLY A 242 8.96 18.98 21.34
N ILE A 243 10.15 18.83 21.93
CA ILE A 243 11.42 19.16 21.28
C ILE A 243 11.97 17.89 20.62
N ILE A 244 11.50 17.62 19.40
CA ILE A 244 11.93 16.46 18.61
C ILE A 244 13.03 16.87 17.64
N THR A 245 14.23 16.32 17.80
CA THR A 245 15.38 16.59 16.94
C THR A 245 15.97 15.35 16.31
N THR A 246 15.77 14.17 16.91
CA THR A 246 16.36 12.91 16.44
C THR A 246 15.34 11.98 15.78
N ASP A 247 15.80 11.13 14.88
CA ASP A 247 14.94 10.11 14.23
C ASP A 247 14.37 9.11 15.23
N SER A 248 15.10 8.84 16.32
CA SER A 248 14.65 7.98 17.42
C SER A 248 13.42 8.57 18.12
N ASP A 249 13.41 9.88 18.38
CA ASP A 249 12.27 10.57 19.00
C ASP A 249 11.06 10.56 18.06
N ILE A 250 11.28 10.78 16.76
CA ILE A 250 10.24 10.68 15.74
C ILE A 250 9.63 9.27 15.72
N PHE A 251 10.47 8.24 15.82
CA PHE A 251 10.01 6.86 15.87
C PHE A 251 9.21 6.54 17.14
N LEU A 252 9.65 7.02 18.31
CA LEU A 252 8.89 6.86 19.56
C LEU A 252 7.51 7.53 19.46
N PHE A 253 7.46 8.75 18.94
CA PHE A 253 6.20 9.44 18.66
C PHE A 253 5.30 8.63 17.71
N ALA A 254 5.84 8.16 16.58
CA ALA A 254 5.10 7.36 15.61
C ALA A 254 4.57 6.05 16.23
N LYS A 255 5.37 5.42 17.08
CA LYS A 255 5.03 4.19 17.81
C LYS A 255 3.87 4.42 18.77
N ASP A 256 3.86 5.53 19.51
CA ASP A 256 2.78 5.85 20.45
C ASP A 256 1.45 6.10 19.72
N VAL A 257 1.48 6.85 18.62
CA VAL A 257 0.30 7.06 17.78
C VAL A 257 -0.18 5.74 17.17
N TYR A 258 0.74 4.93 16.64
CA TYR A 258 0.41 3.61 16.09
C TYR A 258 -0.21 2.68 17.14
N SER A 259 0.32 2.68 18.37
CA SER A 259 -0.20 1.90 19.48
C SER A 259 -1.64 2.31 19.82
N ALA A 260 -1.93 3.61 19.87
CA ALA A 260 -3.27 4.13 20.11
C ALA A 260 -4.26 3.69 19.01
N LEU A 261 -3.89 3.86 17.74
CA LEU A 261 -4.69 3.41 16.60
C LEU A 261 -4.92 1.89 16.62
N SER A 262 -3.86 1.11 16.82
CA SER A 262 -3.90 -0.35 16.85
C SER A 262 -4.77 -0.88 17.99
N SER A 263 -4.72 -0.23 19.17
CA SER A 263 -5.56 -0.59 20.31
C SER A 263 -7.06 -0.44 19.99
N ILE A 264 -7.44 0.67 19.35
CA ILE A 264 -8.83 0.92 18.91
C ILE A 264 -9.25 -0.12 17.87
N SER A 265 -8.44 -0.34 16.83
CA SER A 265 -8.76 -1.30 15.78
C SER A 265 -8.90 -2.73 16.34
N LYS A 266 -7.97 -3.20 17.18
CA LYS A 266 -8.05 -4.51 17.84
C LYS A 266 -9.31 -4.69 18.68
N LYS A 267 -9.73 -3.62 19.39
CA LYS A 267 -10.93 -3.65 20.21
C LYS A 267 -12.19 -3.81 19.35
N ILE A 268 -12.32 -3.01 18.28
CA ILE A 268 -13.44 -3.12 17.34
C ILE A 268 -13.45 -4.51 16.67
N GLN A 269 -12.29 -5.00 16.24
CA GLN A 269 -12.15 -6.32 15.65
C GLN A 269 -12.55 -7.43 16.62
N TYR A 270 -12.23 -7.32 17.91
CA TYR A 270 -12.63 -8.30 18.91
C TYR A 270 -14.15 -8.47 18.99
N PHE A 271 -14.91 -7.38 19.05
CA PHE A 271 -16.38 -7.47 19.12
C PHE A 271 -17.01 -7.96 17.81
N LYS A 272 -16.51 -7.49 16.66
CA LYS A 272 -16.94 -7.99 15.35
C LYS A 272 -16.67 -9.50 15.21
N LYS A 273 -15.56 -10.00 15.78
CA LYS A 273 -15.27 -11.43 15.84
C LYS A 273 -16.35 -12.18 16.62
N LEU A 274 -16.77 -11.66 17.77
CA LEU A 274 -17.80 -12.27 18.60
C LEU A 274 -19.18 -12.27 17.94
N GLU A 275 -19.51 -11.21 17.20
CA GLU A 275 -20.71 -11.17 16.36
C GLU A 275 -20.66 -12.22 15.24
N ASN A 276 -19.53 -12.34 14.53
CA ASN A 276 -19.35 -13.37 13.50
C ASN A 276 -19.46 -14.80 14.07
N LEU A 277 -19.07 -14.99 15.33
CA LEU A 277 -19.24 -16.25 16.08
C LEU A 277 -20.66 -16.45 16.63
N LYS A 278 -21.58 -15.51 16.38
CA LYS A 278 -22.97 -15.52 16.85
C LYS A 278 -23.10 -15.61 18.38
N VAL A 279 -22.15 -15.00 19.11
CA VAL A 279 -22.26 -14.86 20.57
C VAL A 279 -23.37 -13.88 20.94
N PHE A 280 -23.53 -12.84 20.12
CA PHE A 280 -24.59 -11.85 20.17
C PHE A 280 -24.87 -11.35 18.74
N GLU A 281 -25.94 -10.58 18.59
CA GLU A 281 -26.47 -10.06 17.32
C GLU A 281 -26.57 -8.53 17.38
N ASN A 282 -26.78 -7.88 16.22
CA ASN A 282 -27.03 -6.44 16.11
C ASN A 282 -26.01 -5.58 16.86
N LEU A 283 -24.71 -5.84 16.61
CA LEU A 283 -23.63 -5.09 17.23
C LEU A 283 -23.59 -3.66 16.70
N ASN A 284 -23.64 -2.69 17.61
CA ASN A 284 -23.40 -1.28 17.32
C ASN A 284 -22.26 -0.79 18.21
N ILE A 285 -21.20 -0.30 17.57
CA ILE A 285 -19.98 0.20 18.21
C ILE A 285 -19.79 1.65 17.78
N ASP A 286 -19.46 2.51 18.73
CA ASP A 286 -18.98 3.86 18.42
C ASP A 286 -17.62 3.85 17.69
N LEU A 287 -17.14 5.03 17.27
CA LEU A 287 -15.92 5.16 16.47
C LEU A 287 -14.64 4.68 17.21
N ILE A 288 -14.66 4.66 18.54
CA ILE A 288 -13.48 4.43 19.40
C ILE A 288 -13.53 3.05 20.10
N GLY A 289 -14.69 2.38 20.06
CA GLY A 289 -14.99 1.21 20.87
C GLY A 289 -15.07 1.54 22.37
N ILE A 290 -15.66 2.68 22.74
CA ILE A 290 -15.96 3.02 24.15
C ILE A 290 -17.37 2.55 24.47
N GLN A 291 -18.36 2.98 23.69
CA GLN A 291 -19.75 2.56 23.83
C GLN A 291 -20.05 1.44 22.85
N ILE A 292 -20.55 0.33 23.38
CA ILE A 292 -20.88 -0.86 22.59
C ILE A 292 -22.25 -1.35 23.03
N SER A 293 -23.12 -1.60 22.07
CA SER A 293 -24.44 -2.17 22.30
C SER A 293 -24.65 -3.37 21.41
N PHE A 294 -25.26 -4.42 21.94
CA PHE A 294 -25.56 -5.63 21.20
C PHE A 294 -26.79 -6.33 21.79
N LEU A 295 -27.42 -7.15 20.97
CA LEU A 295 -28.58 -7.94 21.32
C LEU A 295 -28.15 -9.37 21.67
N PHE A 296 -28.55 -9.83 22.85
CA PHE A 296 -28.27 -11.18 23.34
C PHE A 296 -29.55 -12.01 23.37
N LYS A 297 -29.51 -13.22 22.76
CA LYS A 297 -30.68 -14.11 22.58
C LYS A 297 -31.91 -13.42 21.95
N SER A 298 -31.70 -12.37 21.16
CA SER A 298 -32.77 -11.58 20.53
C SER A 298 -33.73 -10.86 21.49
N ILE A 299 -33.46 -10.86 22.81
CA ILE A 299 -34.37 -10.32 23.85
C ILE A 299 -33.67 -9.25 24.69
N TYR A 300 -32.39 -9.46 25.03
CA TYR A 300 -31.66 -8.59 25.95
C TYR A 300 -30.77 -7.63 25.18
N ASN A 301 -31.10 -6.34 25.22
CA ASN A 301 -30.23 -5.28 24.74
C ASN A 301 -29.22 -4.93 25.83
N ILE A 302 -27.95 -5.28 25.60
CA ILE A 302 -26.86 -5.04 26.53
C ILE A 302 -26.04 -3.88 25.97
N ARG A 303 -25.92 -2.81 26.76
CA ARG A 303 -24.98 -1.71 26.47
C ARG A 303 -23.85 -1.72 27.49
N ILE A 304 -22.63 -1.63 27.00
CA ILE A 304 -21.42 -1.58 27.82
C ILE A 304 -20.60 -0.34 27.49
N SER A 305 -20.03 0.28 28.52
CA SER A 305 -19.01 1.31 28.39
C SER A 305 -17.66 0.76 28.80
N LEU A 306 -16.68 0.92 27.92
CA LEU A 306 -15.32 0.46 28.10
C LEU A 306 -14.38 1.60 28.44
N LYS A 307 -13.40 1.32 29.30
CA LYS A 307 -12.16 2.10 29.38
C LYS A 307 -11.01 1.14 29.17
N GLU A 308 -10.18 1.45 28.18
CA GLU A 308 -9.14 0.53 27.71
C GLU A 308 -9.73 -0.84 27.34
N TRP A 309 -9.47 -1.87 28.14
CA TRP A 309 -9.91 -3.26 27.95
C TRP A 309 -10.84 -3.75 29.06
N ASP A 310 -11.34 -2.85 29.89
CA ASP A 310 -12.24 -3.15 31.02
C ASP A 310 -13.63 -2.52 30.82
N ILE A 311 -14.66 -3.28 31.20
CA ILE A 311 -16.05 -2.86 31.25
C ILE A 311 -16.26 -2.09 32.56
N ILE A 312 -16.51 -0.79 32.46
CA ILE A 312 -16.80 0.06 33.62
C ILE A 312 -18.29 0.00 33.95
N THR A 313 -19.13 0.15 32.93
CA THR A 313 -20.58 0.16 33.10
C THR A 313 -21.21 -0.82 32.13
N CYS A 314 -22.30 -1.44 32.59
CA CYS A 314 -23.14 -2.34 31.82
C CYS A 314 -24.58 -1.99 32.17
N THR A 315 -25.44 -1.90 31.16
CA THR A 315 -26.87 -1.72 31.32
C THR A 315 -27.60 -2.79 30.51
N ILE A 316 -28.54 -3.47 31.14
CA ILE A 316 -29.34 -4.52 30.52
C ILE A 316 -30.78 -4.01 30.41
N GLU A 317 -31.28 -3.95 29.17
CA GLU A 317 -32.66 -3.63 28.84
C GLU A 317 -33.30 -4.86 28.18
N SER A 318 -34.48 -5.28 28.66
CA SER A 318 -35.29 -6.29 27.96
C SER A 318 -36.19 -5.59 26.93
N THR A 319 -36.39 -6.22 25.77
CA THR A 319 -37.39 -5.77 24.79
C THR A 319 -38.83 -5.99 25.25
N GLU A 320 -39.05 -6.77 26.31
CA GLU A 320 -40.38 -7.02 26.87
C GLU A 320 -40.84 -5.84 27.73
N SER A 321 -42.05 -5.35 27.45
CA SER A 321 -42.60 -4.12 28.02
C SER A 321 -42.98 -4.20 29.52
N TYR A 322 -42.88 -5.37 30.15
CA TYR A 322 -43.31 -5.60 31.52
C TYR A 322 -42.15 -6.11 32.39
N ILE A 323 -41.34 -5.17 32.88
CA ILE A 323 -40.24 -5.48 33.82
C ILE A 323 -40.80 -5.42 35.25
N ASN A 324 -41.06 -6.58 35.86
CA ASN A 324 -41.39 -6.68 37.28
C ASN A 324 -40.21 -6.23 38.16
N LYS A 325 -40.48 -5.74 39.38
CA LYS A 325 -39.41 -5.28 40.30
C LYS A 325 -38.33 -6.35 40.55
N GLU A 326 -38.71 -7.62 40.62
CA GLU A 326 -37.81 -8.76 40.80
C GLU A 326 -36.87 -8.95 39.59
N THR A 327 -37.40 -8.89 38.37
CA THR A 327 -36.57 -8.94 37.14
C THR A 327 -35.58 -7.78 37.06
N ARG A 328 -35.96 -6.58 37.56
CA ARG A 328 -35.04 -5.44 37.62
C ARG A 328 -33.91 -5.65 38.63
N THR A 329 -34.18 -6.30 39.77
CA THR A 329 -33.13 -6.64 40.74
C THR A 329 -32.18 -7.71 40.21
N PHE A 330 -32.69 -8.70 39.47
CA PHE A 330 -31.89 -9.71 38.78
C PHE A 330 -30.93 -9.06 37.76
N TYR A 331 -31.44 -8.16 36.90
CA TYR A 331 -30.59 -7.46 35.93
C TYR A 331 -29.52 -6.60 36.60
N ARG A 332 -29.83 -5.88 37.68
CA ARG A 332 -28.83 -5.08 38.41
C ARG A 332 -27.68 -5.92 38.96
N LYS A 333 -27.96 -7.14 39.46
CA LYS A 333 -26.92 -8.07 39.92
C LYS A 333 -25.98 -8.44 38.76
N TRP A 334 -26.55 -8.73 37.59
CA TRP A 334 -25.78 -9.05 36.39
C TRP A 334 -25.03 -7.87 35.79
N GLU A 335 -25.61 -6.67 35.79
CA GLU A 335 -24.94 -5.43 35.39
C GLU A 335 -23.63 -5.22 36.16
N ILE A 336 -23.64 -5.48 37.47
CA ILE A 336 -22.43 -5.45 38.32
C ILE A 336 -21.49 -6.62 37.97
N GLN A 337 -22.02 -7.83 37.80
CA GLN A 337 -21.21 -9.01 37.48
C GLN A 337 -20.49 -8.89 36.13
N PHE A 338 -21.06 -8.16 35.15
CA PHE A 338 -20.43 -7.92 33.85
C PHE A 338 -19.20 -7.01 33.93
N GLN A 339 -19.08 -6.15 34.94
CA GLN A 339 -17.95 -5.23 35.10
C GLN A 339 -16.60 -5.94 35.23
N GLY A 340 -15.53 -5.28 34.78
CA GLY A 340 -14.16 -5.81 34.76
C GLY A 340 -13.68 -6.27 33.38
N PRO A 341 -12.73 -7.20 33.28
CA PRO A 341 -11.99 -7.42 32.04
C PRO A 341 -12.82 -8.03 30.92
N ILE A 342 -12.67 -7.48 29.72
CA ILE A 342 -13.43 -7.89 28.52
C ILE A 342 -13.24 -9.36 28.17
N LYS A 343 -12.09 -9.94 28.52
CA LYS A 343 -11.75 -11.34 28.19
C LYS A 343 -12.71 -12.32 28.86
N LYS A 344 -13.31 -11.92 29.99
CA LYS A 344 -14.30 -12.72 30.72
C LYS A 344 -15.73 -12.49 30.20
N LEU A 345 -15.95 -11.61 29.23
CA LEU A 345 -17.29 -11.28 28.74
C LEU A 345 -18.02 -12.51 28.21
N VAL A 346 -17.36 -13.33 27.39
CA VAL A 346 -17.97 -14.54 26.80
C VAL A 346 -18.40 -15.52 27.90
N SER A 347 -17.51 -15.84 28.84
CA SER A 347 -17.85 -16.73 29.96
C SER A 347 -18.98 -16.18 30.83
N LYS A 348 -19.03 -14.85 31.04
CA LYS A 348 -20.10 -14.22 31.81
C LYS A 348 -21.43 -14.25 31.05
N LEU A 349 -21.43 -14.09 29.72
CA LEU A 349 -22.62 -14.22 28.88
C LEU A 349 -23.15 -15.66 28.88
N GLU A 350 -22.27 -16.66 28.91
CA GLU A 350 -22.67 -18.06 29.04
C GLU A 350 -23.32 -18.36 30.40
N GLN A 351 -22.72 -17.86 31.49
CA GLN A 351 -23.30 -17.97 32.83
C GLN A 351 -24.66 -17.23 32.91
N PHE A 352 -24.76 -16.04 32.30
CA PHE A 352 -26.01 -15.30 32.22
C PHE A 352 -27.08 -16.11 31.48
N ARG A 353 -26.71 -16.73 30.36
CA ARG A 353 -27.60 -17.63 29.60
C ARG A 353 -28.12 -18.79 30.44
N GLN A 354 -27.29 -19.39 31.30
CA GLN A 354 -27.69 -20.49 32.19
C GLN A 354 -28.67 -19.99 33.25
N SER A 355 -28.38 -18.85 33.88
CA SER A 355 -29.27 -18.28 34.91
C SER A 355 -30.66 -17.90 34.39
N ILE A 356 -30.78 -17.51 33.11
CA ILE A 356 -32.07 -17.21 32.48
C ILE A 356 -32.88 -18.48 32.20
N THR A 357 -32.24 -19.64 32.01
CA THR A 357 -32.94 -20.91 31.71
C THR A 357 -33.37 -21.67 32.96
N GLU A 358 -32.87 -21.28 34.13
CA GLU A 358 -33.23 -21.89 35.43
C GLU A 358 -34.37 -21.16 36.15
N GLU A 359 -34.73 -19.96 35.69
CA GLU A 359 -35.98 -19.25 36.01
C GLU A 359 -37.06 -19.58 34.97
#